data_AF-A0A1H3KXD7-F1
#
_entry.id   AF-A0A1H3KXD7-F1
#
_cell.length_a   1.000
_cell.length_b   1.000
_cell.length_c   1.000
_cell.angle_alpha   90.00
_cell.angle_beta   90.00
_cell.angle_gamma   90.00
#
_symmetry.space_group_name_H-M   'P 1'
#
loop_
_entity.id
_entity.type
_entity.pdbx_description
1 polymer ?
#
loop_
_entity_poly.entity_id
_entity_poly.type
_entity_poly.pdbx_seq_one_letter_code
_entity_poly.pdbx_strand_id
1 'polypeptide(L)' 'MNLFDLLQLPNGATVPNRLCKAAMEENMSDAEHAPSEALLCLYQT' A
#
# COMPACT_ATOMS: atom_id res chain seq x y z
N MET A 1 18.04 13.51 5.59
CA MET A 1 17.03 12.46 5.36
C MET A 1 15.94 13.07 4.48
N ASN A 2 15.87 12.69 3.21
CA ASN A 2 14.87 13.21 2.28
C ASN A 2 13.75 12.15 2.11
N LEU A 3 12.50 12.62 2.05
CA LEU A 3 11.34 11.76 1.86
C LEU A 3 11.35 11.00 0.53
N PHE A 4 12.03 11.54 -0.49
CA PHE A 4 12.08 10.94 -1.82
C PHE A 4 13.36 10.12 -2.07
N ASP A 5 14.20 9.92 -1.05
CA ASP A 5 15.34 9.01 -1.16
C ASP A 5 14.86 7.56 -1.19
N LEU A 6 15.58 6.70 -1.92
CA LEU A 6 15.41 5.25 -1.85
C LEU A 6 15.54 4.75 -0.41
N LEU A 7 14.79 3.70 -0.07
CA LEU A 7 14.87 3.00 1.20
C LEU A 7 15.04 1.50 0.95
N GLN A 8 16.18 0.95 1.39
CA GLN A 8 16.40 -0.49 1.46
C GLN A 8 15.84 -1.03 2.77
N LEU A 9 15.03 -2.07 2.69
CA LEU A 9 14.46 -2.78 3.82
C LEU A 9 15.37 -3.95 4.24
N PRO A 10 15.35 -4.39 5.51
CA PRO A 10 16.21 -5.49 5.98
C PRO A 10 16.01 -6.82 5.25
N ASN A 11 14.88 -7.00 4.57
CA ASN A 11 14.58 -8.18 3.75
C ASN A 11 15.14 -8.09 2.32
N GLY A 12 15.89 -7.04 1.98
CA GLY A 12 16.49 -6.81 0.66
C GLY A 12 15.59 -6.09 -0.34
N ALA A 13 14.32 -5.81 -0.02
CA ALA A 13 13.45 -5.02 -0.89
C ALA A 13 13.89 -3.54 -0.90
N THR A 14 13.70 -2.86 -2.03
CA THR A 14 13.94 -1.41 -2.16
C THR A 14 12.65 -0.71 -2.55
N VAL A 15 12.26 0.31 -1.77
CA VAL A 15 11.11 1.17 -2.09
C VAL A 15 11.60 2.53 -2.60
N PRO A 16 10.86 3.17 -3.53
CA PRO A 16 11.33 4.35 -4.25
C PRO A 16 11.36 5.63 -3.41
N ASN A 17 10.66 5.63 -2.27
CA ASN A 17 10.57 6.78 -1.38
C ASN A 17 10.21 6.31 0.05
N ARG A 18 10.16 7.26 0.98
CA ARG A 18 9.85 7.06 2.39
C ARG A 18 8.42 7.51 2.74
N LEU A 19 7.53 7.59 1.74
CA LEU A 19 6.12 7.85 1.89
C LEU A 19 5.38 6.51 1.91
N CYS A 20 4.63 6.24 2.97
CA CYS A 20 3.85 5.01 3.09
C CYS A 20 2.36 5.33 3.27
N LYS A 21 1.50 4.47 2.72
CA LYS A 21 0.10 4.41 3.14
C LYS A 21 0.05 3.57 4.42
N ALA A 22 -0.51 4.13 5.49
CA ALA A 22 -0.74 3.37 6.72
C ALA A 22 -1.82 2.30 6.50
N ALA A 23 -1.85 1.28 7.36
CA ALA A 23 -2.94 0.32 7.36
C ALA A 23 -4.26 1.02 7.73
N MET A 24 -5.30 0.82 6.92
CA MET A 24 -6.62 1.46 7.06
C MET A 24 -7.72 0.43 6.74
N GLU A 25 -8.83 0.51 7.47
CA GLU A 25 -10.05 -0.25 7.15
C GLU A 25 -10.89 0.57 6.17
N GLU A 26 -10.87 0.17 4.89
CA GLU A 26 -11.57 0.90 3.83
C GLU A 26 -13.08 0.60 3.79
N ASN A 27 -13.54 -0.43 4.51
CA ASN A 27 -14.93 -0.92 4.50
C ASN A 27 -15.45 -1.21 3.07
N MET A 28 -14.60 -1.81 2.23
CA MET A 28 -14.86 -2.15 0.83
C MET A 28 -14.62 -3.63 0.51
N SER A 29 -14.82 -4.54 1.47
CA SER A 29 -14.84 -5.98 1.14
C SER A 29 -16.15 -6.35 0.45
N ASP A 30 -16.15 -7.44 -0.32
CA ASP A 30 -17.39 -8.07 -0.78
C ASP A 30 -18.07 -8.89 0.34
N ALA A 31 -19.15 -9.61 0.00
CA ALA A 31 -19.96 -10.36 0.96
C ALA A 31 -19.22 -11.57 1.57
N GLU A 32 -18.18 -12.05 0.88
CA GLU A 32 -17.32 -13.16 1.26
C GLU A 32 -16.06 -12.69 1.99
N HIS A 33 -15.98 -11.40 2.33
CA HIS A 33 -14.81 -10.74 2.92
C HIS A 33 -13.56 -10.75 2.04
N ALA A 34 -13.72 -10.94 0.73
CA ALA A 34 -12.64 -10.82 -0.23
C ALA A 34 -12.47 -9.37 -0.71
N PRO A 35 -11.32 -9.02 -1.32
CA PRO A 35 -11.09 -7.69 -1.88
C PRO A 35 -12.05 -7.42 -3.05
N SER A 36 -12.92 -6.42 -2.90
CA SER A 36 -13.85 -6.04 -3.98
C SER A 36 -13.14 -5.30 -5.12
N GLU A 37 -13.81 -5.19 -6.27
CA GLU A 37 -13.34 -4.39 -7.41
C GLU A 37 -13.07 -2.92 -7.03
N ALA A 38 -13.93 -2.32 -6.20
CA ALA A 38 -13.75 -0.94 -5.74
C ALA A 38 -12.47 -0.80 -4.88
N LEU A 39 -12.21 -1.78 -4.01
CA LEU A 39 -10.98 -1.82 -3.21
C LEU A 39 -9.76 -1.98 -4.10
N LEU A 40 -9.81 -2.83 -5.13
CA LEU A 40 -8.71 -2.99 -6.07
C LEU A 40 -8.45 -1.69 -6.85
N CYS A 41 -9.49 -1.03 -7.34
CA CYS A 41 -9.40 0.25 -8.04
C CYS A 41 -8.78 1.35 -7.16
N LEU A 42 -9.12 1.39 -5.86
CA LEU A 42 -8.55 2.35 -4.91
C LEU A 42 -7.01 2.24 -4.78
N TYR A 43 -6.46 1.03 -4.91
CA TYR A 43 -5.01 0.77 -4.81
C TYR A 43 -4.29 0.78 -6.15
N GLN A 44 -5.00 0.93 -7.27
CA GLN A 44 -4.37 1.12 -8.57
C GLN A 44 -3.70 2.49 -8.63
N THR A 45 -2.49 2.51 -9.19
CA THR A 45 -1.65 3.70 -9.41
C THR A 45 -1.28 3.80 -10.86
#